data_AF-A0A399NX62-F1
#
_entry.id   AF-A0A399NX62-F1
#
_cell.length_a   1.000
_cell.length_b   1.000
_cell.length_c   1.000
_cell.angle_alpha   90.00
_cell.angle_beta   90.00
_cell.angle_gamma   90.00
#
_symmetry.space_group_name_H-M   'P 1'
#
loop_
_entity.id
_entity.type
_entity.pdbx_description
1 polymer ?
#
loop_
_entity_poly.entity_id
_entity_poly.type
_entity_poly.pdbx_seq_one_letter_code
_entity_poly.pdbx_strand_id
1 'polypeptide(L)'
;QHGILTAAADAASGRAGASGAGYAPRQMRSELRQIAALPIREVRDRADDTARELRELDARIQRANWEVELVEEVDGQEVDGQEA
;
A
#
# COMPACT_ATOMS: atom_id res chain seq x y z
N GLN A 1 2.26 3.87 3.94
CA GLN A 1 3.60 4.38 3.52
C GLN A 1 3.92 4.05 2.07
N HIS A 2 3.75 2.79 1.62
CA HIS A 2 3.96 2.37 0.21
C HIS A 2 3.32 3.32 -0.81
N GLY A 3 2.03 3.65 -0.67
CA GLY A 3 1.34 4.54 -1.61
C GLY A 3 1.95 5.94 -1.73
N ILE A 4 2.51 6.48 -0.64
CA ILE A 4 3.19 7.79 -0.66
C ILE A 4 4.52 7.69 -1.43
N LEU A 5 5.28 6.61 -1.25
CA LEU A 5 6.55 6.39 -1.95
C LEU A 5 6.31 6.20 -3.45
N THR A 6 5.30 5.41 -3.83
CA THR A 6 4.88 5.23 -5.23
C THR A 6 4.49 6.56 -5.86
N ALA A 7 3.60 7.34 -5.20
CA ALA A 7 3.16 8.63 -5.70
C ALA A 7 4.31 9.65 -5.83
N ALA A 8 5.23 9.68 -4.86
CA ALA A 8 6.42 10.54 -4.91
C ALA A 8 7.35 10.17 -6.08
N ALA A 9 7.57 8.88 -6.32
CA ALA A 9 8.38 8.40 -7.43
C ALA A 9 7.72 8.67 -8.79
N ASP A 10 6.38 8.55 -8.89
CA ASP A 10 5.63 8.89 -10.10
C ASP A 10 5.73 10.39 -10.41
N ALA A 11 5.52 11.24 -9.41
CA ALA A 11 5.66 12.69 -9.55
C ALA A 11 7.07 13.11 -9.97
N ALA A 12 8.10 12.54 -9.36
CA ALA A 12 9.50 12.85 -9.69
C ALA A 12 9.95 12.31 -11.06
N SER A 13 9.26 11.30 -11.60
CA SER A 13 9.62 10.67 -12.89
C SER A 13 9.16 11.45 -14.13
N GLY A 14 8.36 12.51 -13.96
CA GLY A 14 7.74 13.24 -15.05
C GLY A 14 6.63 12.49 -15.79
N ARG A 15 6.22 11.33 -15.26
CA ARG A 15 5.14 10.50 -15.82
C ARG A 15 3.74 10.97 -15.39
N ALA A 16 3.66 11.88 -14.42
CA ALA A 16 2.43 12.40 -13.83
C ALA A 16 1.67 13.44 -14.70
N GLY A 17 2.08 13.67 -15.96
CA GLY A 17 1.31 14.49 -16.90
C GLY A 17 0.06 13.74 -17.37
N ALA A 18 -1.08 14.43 -17.45
CA ALA A 18 -2.40 13.88 -17.83
C ALA A 18 -2.46 13.13 -19.18
N SER A 19 -1.39 13.18 -19.99
CA SER A 19 -1.27 12.52 -21.29
C SER A 19 -0.41 11.24 -21.28
N GLY A 20 0.18 10.84 -20.14
CA GLY A 20 1.11 9.69 -20.07
C GLY A 20 2.43 9.88 -20.83
N ALA A 21 2.59 11.02 -21.51
CA ALA A 21 3.86 11.44 -22.10
C ALA A 21 4.75 11.95 -20.96
N GLY A 22 5.93 11.33 -20.80
CA GLY A 22 6.97 11.84 -19.91
C GLY A 22 7.38 13.27 -20.28
N TYR A 23 8.33 13.85 -19.53
CA TYR A 23 8.86 15.18 -19.85
C TYR A 23 9.23 15.27 -21.34
N ALA A 24 8.54 16.15 -22.07
CA ALA A 24 8.82 16.39 -23.47
C ALA A 24 10.28 16.88 -23.61
N PRO A 25 11.02 16.38 -24.61
CA PRO A 25 12.36 16.89 -24.87
C PRO A 25 12.28 18.39 -25.16
N ARG A 26 13.23 19.15 -24.60
CA ARG A 26 13.32 20.59 -24.84
C ARG A 26 13.51 20.86 -26.33
N GLN A 27 12.75 21.81 -26.88
CA GLN A 27 12.85 22.16 -28.29
C GLN A 27 13.96 23.20 -28.54
N MET A 28 14.14 24.15 -27.61
CA MET A 28 15.16 25.19 -27.68
C MET A 28 16.14 25.18 -26.51
N ARG A 29 17.34 25.76 -26.69
CA ARG A 29 18.38 25.85 -25.64
C ARG A 29 18.08 26.87 -24.54
N SER A 30 17.13 27.78 -24.74
CA SER A 30 16.68 28.75 -23.74
C SER A 30 15.61 28.22 -22.78
N GLU A 31 14.97 27.08 -23.07
CA GLU A 31 13.97 26.47 -22.19
C GLU A 31 14.56 25.98 -20.86
N LEU A 32 13.78 25.94 -19.78
CA LEU A 32 14.25 25.36 -18.52
C LEU A 32 14.40 23.84 -18.63
N ARG A 33 15.46 23.28 -18.04
CA ARG A 33 15.66 21.83 -17.96
C ARG A 33 14.84 21.25 -16.82
N GLN A 34 14.11 20.20 -17.11
CA GLN A 34 13.42 19.38 -16.11
C GLN A 34 14.38 18.31 -15.61
N ILE A 35 14.54 18.22 -14.29
CA ILE A 35 15.37 17.23 -13.61
C ILE A 35 14.54 16.60 -12.49
N ALA A 36 14.79 15.32 -12.21
CA ALA A 36 14.09 14.64 -11.13
C ALA A 36 14.43 15.29 -9.78
N ALA A 37 13.39 15.56 -8.98
CA ALA A 37 13.56 16.13 -7.65
C ALA A 37 13.97 15.09 -6.59
N LEU A 38 13.84 13.80 -6.89
CA LEU A 38 14.10 12.68 -5.99
C LEU A 38 14.93 11.59 -6.68
N PRO A 39 15.70 10.79 -5.93
CA PRO A 39 16.36 9.60 -6.44
C PRO A 39 15.32 8.50 -6.71
N ILE A 40 14.68 8.54 -7.89
CA ILE A 40 13.51 7.71 -8.22
C ILE A 40 13.74 6.23 -7.93
N ARG A 41 14.93 5.70 -8.27
CA ARG A 41 15.27 4.29 -8.04
C ARG A 41 15.17 3.93 -6.56
N GLU A 42 15.85 4.67 -5.68
CA GLU A 42 15.85 4.40 -4.24
C GLU A 42 14.45 4.55 -3.63
N VAL A 43 13.65 5.50 -4.12
CA VAL A 43 12.26 5.67 -3.68
C VAL A 43 11.41 4.45 -4.09
N ARG A 44 11.63 3.89 -5.28
CA ARG A 44 10.95 2.66 -5.73
C ARG A 44 11.38 1.44 -4.93
N ASP A 45 12.68 1.27 -4.70
CA ASP A 45 13.23 0.17 -3.90
C ASP A 45 12.58 0.17 -2.50
N ARG A 46 12.48 1.35 -1.86
CA ARG A 46 11.78 1.52 -0.58
C ARG A 46 10.29 1.20 -0.64
N ALA A 47 9.63 1.55 -1.75
CA ALA A 47 8.22 1.25 -1.94
C ALA A 47 8.02 -0.27 -1.99
N ASP A 48 8.84 -0.98 -2.78
CA ASP A 48 8.78 -2.42 -2.94
C ASP A 48 9.06 -3.15 -1.63
N ASP A 49 10.05 -2.70 -0.85
CA ASP A 49 10.31 -3.22 0.49
C ASP A 49 9.12 -3.04 1.43
N THR A 50 8.53 -1.84 1.46
CA THR A 50 7.34 -1.57 2.28
C THR A 50 6.16 -2.48 1.88
N ALA A 51 5.99 -2.76 0.59
CA ALA A 51 4.94 -3.66 0.10
C ALA A 51 5.18 -5.11 0.51
N ARG A 52 6.44 -5.55 0.49
CA ARG A 52 6.84 -6.87 0.96
C ARG A 52 6.55 -7.03 2.46
N GLU A 53 7.02 -6.10 3.28
CA GLU A 53 6.80 -6.11 4.74
C GLU A 53 5.31 -6.14 5.10
N LEU A 54 4.49 -5.37 4.38
CA LEU A 54 3.04 -5.37 4.57
C LEU A 54 2.41 -6.73 4.26
N ARG A 55 2.83 -7.39 3.18
CA ARG A 55 2.32 -8.73 2.83
C ARG A 55 2.79 -9.80 3.82
N GLU A 56 4.02 -9.71 4.30
CA GLU A 56 4.54 -10.63 5.33
C GLU A 56 3.81 -10.46 6.67
N LEU A 57 3.47 -9.23 7.05
CA LEU A 57 2.66 -8.95 8.23
C LEU A 57 1.23 -9.49 8.05
N ASP A 58 0.60 -9.21 6.90
CA ASP A 58 -0.75 -9.71 6.58
C ASP A 58 -0.81 -11.24 6.64
N ALA A 59 0.15 -11.94 6.04
CA ALA A 59 0.21 -13.39 6.09
C ALA A 59 0.32 -13.95 7.52
N ARG A 60 1.03 -13.25 8.42
CA ARG A 60 1.12 -13.64 9.84
C ARG A 60 -0.19 -13.40 10.58
N ILE A 61 -0.83 -12.26 10.34
CA ILE A 61 -2.14 -11.94 10.92
C ILE A 61 -3.16 -12.97 10.47
N GLN A 62 -3.20 -13.28 9.18
CA GLN A 62 -4.14 -14.27 8.65
C GLN A 62 -3.87 -15.66 9.18
N ARG A 63 -2.61 -16.09 9.29
CA ARG A 63 -2.29 -17.36 9.96
C ARG A 63 -2.85 -17.38 11.39
N ALA A 64 -2.57 -16.34 12.17
CA ALA A 64 -3.03 -16.25 13.55
C ALA A 64 -4.57 -16.26 13.64
N ASN A 65 -5.26 -15.51 12.78
CA ASN A 65 -6.73 -15.47 12.71
C ASN A 65 -7.35 -16.85 12.42
N TRP A 66 -6.64 -17.71 11.69
CA TRP A 66 -7.11 -19.06 11.35
C TRP A 66 -6.79 -20.10 12.43
N GLU A 67 -5.85 -19.80 13.33
CA GLU A 67 -5.43 -20.70 14.41
C GLU A 67 -6.25 -20.50 15.71
N VAL A 68 -7.09 -19.47 15.77
CA VAL A 68 -8.00 -19.23 16.91
C VAL A 68 -9.37 -19.88 16.65
N GLU A 69 -9.87 -20.55 17.69
CA GLU A 69 -11.25 -21.05 17.70
C GLU A 69 -12.21 -19.85 17.79
N LEU A 70 -13.20 -19.81 16.89
CA LEU A 70 -14.19 -18.76 16.90
C LEU A 70 -15.07 -18.95 18.14
N VAL A 71 -15.08 -17.97 19.06
CA VAL A 71 -15.99 -18.01 20.19
C VAL A 71 -17.38 -17.66 19.65
N GLU A 72 -18.22 -18.69 19.47
CA GLU A 72 -19.63 -18.47 19.15
C GLU A 72 -20.30 -17.76 20.35
N GLU A 73 -21.15 -16.79 20.04
CA GLU A 73 -21.97 -16.09 21.02
C GLU A 73 -22.70 -17.14 21.86
N VAL A 74 -22.51 -17.10 23.17
CA VAL A 74 -23.15 -18.06 24.09
C VAL A 74 -24.65 -17.76 24.03
N ASP A 75 -25.38 -18.55 23.22
CA ASP A 75 -26.83 -18.53 23.18
C ASP A 75 -27.33 -18.63 24.62
N GLY A 76 -27.98 -17.54 25.07
CA GLY A 76 -28.51 -17.41 26.41
C GLY A 76 -29.39 -18.60 26.73
N GLN A 77 -29.01 -19.34 27.77
CA GLN A 77 -29.71 -20.50 28.29
C GLN A 77 -31.24 -20.26 28.32
N GLU A 78 -31.97 -21.02 27.51
CA GLU A 78 -33.36 -21.37 27.83
C GLU A 78 -33.33 -22.13 29.16
N VAL A 79 -33.68 -21.42 30.24
CA VAL A 79 -34.14 -22.03 31.48
C VAL A 79 -35.58 -22.48 31.24
N ASP A 80 -35.74 -23.58 30.51
CA ASP A 80 -37.00 -24.30 30.48
C ASP A 80 -37.04 -25.33 31.63
N GLY A 81 -38.14 -25.26 32.38
CA GLY A 81 -38.68 -26.31 33.24
C GLY A 81 -37.73 -27.09 34.15
N GLN A 82 -37.51 -26.59 35.37
CA GLN A 82 -37.26 -27.48 36.51
C GLN A 82 -38.53 -27.57 37.37
N GLU A 83 -39.12 -28.76 37.31
CA GLU A 83 -40.19 -29.35 38.14
C GLU A 83 -40.36 -28.77 39.57
N ALA A 84 -41.61 -28.44 39.93
CA ALA A 84 -42.43 -29.16 40.94
C ALA A 84 -43.78 -28.45 41.15
#